data_AF-A0A8T3D777-F1
#
_entry.id   AF-A0A8T3D777-F1
#
_cell.length_a   1.000
_cell.length_b   1.000
_cell.length_c   1.000
_cell.angle_alpha   90.00
_cell.angle_beta   90.00
_cell.angle_gamma   90.00
#
_symmetry.space_group_name_H-M   'P 1'
#
loop_
_entity.id
_entity.type
_entity.pdbx_description
1 polymer ?
#
loop_
_entity_poly.entity_id
_entity_poly.type
_entity_poly.pdbx_seq_one_letter_code
_entity_poly.pdbx_strand_id
1 'polypeptide(L)'
;MNGSPRLEVLLSKSSEACQWMVQYLVSAEGREIIKICLLECSVREVRVVVATILEKTLESALNFQDQGVDSLLDVLLSLLDKDVPENCKNCSQYFSLFSNFVQKVRSREVKTSITNGYGPCQLLLKHAAYRRMLIFLLGPNRQNNQNRRWSSAQAREFLHLHNTLALIVLHSDLSAQRTVAPGSYKHSAAGSVPGSAPLLPLHADIEASLFKPEGQPYLLEVMFAMRELSGPLSFLIEMITYCSLCNEHFSLGVLQLLKNQLETAPPHELKNVFQMLLEILMVEDPLQSQRLKFAFESEKGLLALMHQSNNVDSSRCYQCVKFLVTLAQKCAPAKDYFKELSSHWSWAVQWLQKKMSEHYWTPQSNVSNETSTAKTFQRTISAQDTLAYATALLNEKEQSGSSNGSDGSPANENSDRSLRQGSESPMMLGDSKSDLEDVDS
;
A
#
# COMPACT_ATOMS: atom_id res chain seq x y z
N MET A 1 -0.87 -22.66 26.04
CA MET A 1 -1.63 -22.10 27.18
C MET A 1 -1.85 -20.62 26.92
N ASN A 2 -3.06 -20.26 26.51
CA ASN A 2 -3.45 -18.89 26.15
C ASN A 2 -3.87 -18.14 27.41
N GLY A 3 -3.01 -17.26 27.91
CA GLY A 3 -3.38 -16.26 28.90
C GLY A 3 -3.35 -14.88 28.26
N SER A 4 -4.50 -14.31 27.91
CA SER A 4 -4.59 -12.84 27.82
C SER A 4 -4.17 -12.29 29.19
N PRO A 5 -3.26 -11.32 29.26
CA PRO A 5 -2.71 -10.87 30.53
C PRO A 5 -3.83 -10.20 31.31
N ARG A 6 -4.06 -10.67 32.55
CA ARG A 6 -5.07 -10.14 33.49
C ARG A 6 -5.06 -8.62 33.61
N LEU A 7 -3.91 -8.00 33.35
CA LEU A 7 -3.70 -6.56 33.39
C LEU A 7 -4.45 -5.78 32.30
N GLU A 8 -4.44 -6.22 31.03
CA GLU A 8 -5.14 -5.50 29.95
C GLU A 8 -6.64 -5.44 30.17
N VAL A 9 -7.20 -6.55 30.67
CA VAL A 9 -8.62 -6.65 31.02
C VAL A 9 -8.94 -5.72 32.19
N LEU A 10 -8.09 -5.70 33.22
CA LEU A 10 -8.25 -4.81 34.37
C LEU A 10 -8.22 -3.34 33.94
N LEU A 11 -7.22 -2.94 33.16
CA LEU A 11 -7.08 -1.58 32.63
C LEU A 11 -8.29 -1.17 31.77
N SER A 12 -8.93 -2.09 31.06
CA SER A 12 -10.11 -1.79 30.24
C SER A 12 -11.42 -1.67 31.00
N LYS A 13 -11.49 -2.21 32.22
CA LYS A 13 -12.75 -2.37 32.97
C LYS A 13 -12.81 -1.54 34.26
N SER A 14 -11.67 -1.14 34.82
CA SER A 14 -11.61 -0.30 36.03
C SER A 14 -10.92 1.02 35.74
N SER A 15 -11.68 2.10 35.94
CA SER A 15 -11.16 3.47 35.79
C SER A 15 -10.09 3.79 36.83
N GLU A 16 -10.22 3.25 38.05
CA GLU A 16 -9.30 3.43 39.16
C GLU A 16 -7.96 2.74 38.90
N ALA A 17 -8.00 1.51 38.38
CA ALA A 17 -6.78 0.79 37.99
C ALA A 17 -6.06 1.50 36.84
N CYS A 18 -6.82 2.04 35.88
CA CYS A 18 -6.27 2.84 34.79
C CYS A 18 -5.62 4.14 35.31
N GLN A 19 -6.31 4.89 36.16
CA GLN A 19 -5.80 6.12 36.79
C GLN A 19 -4.53 5.86 37.57
N TRP A 20 -4.50 4.79 38.36
CA TRP A 20 -3.30 4.41 39.11
C TRP A 20 -2.13 4.10 38.17
N MET A 21 -2.38 3.33 37.10
CA MET A 21 -1.35 3.02 36.10
C MET A 21 -0.82 4.27 35.41
N VAL A 22 -1.70 5.20 35.02
CA VAL A 22 -1.32 6.49 34.43
C VAL A 22 -0.43 7.28 35.40
N GLN A 23 -0.83 7.41 36.67
CA GLN A 23 -0.05 8.11 37.69
C GLN A 23 1.33 7.47 37.90
N TYR A 24 1.39 6.13 37.95
CA TYR A 24 2.66 5.41 38.08
C TYR A 24 3.58 5.67 36.88
N LEU A 25 3.08 5.51 35.65
CA LEU A 25 3.87 5.68 34.42
C LEU A 25 4.35 7.13 34.21
N VAL A 26 3.59 8.12 34.72
CA VAL A 26 3.99 9.54 34.67
C VAL A 26 5.04 9.89 35.73
N SER A 27 5.16 9.10 36.81
CA SER A 27 6.16 9.29 37.86
C SER A 27 7.60 9.08 37.35
N ALA A 28 8.59 9.54 38.12
CA ALA A 28 10.00 9.37 37.76
C ALA A 28 10.40 7.89 37.60
N GLU A 29 9.90 7.02 38.50
CA GLU A 29 10.16 5.57 38.44
C GLU A 29 9.51 4.94 37.21
N GLY A 30 8.25 5.30 36.91
CA GLY A 30 7.55 4.79 35.74
C GLY A 30 8.21 5.20 34.43
N ARG A 31 8.67 6.45 34.32
CA ARG A 31 9.42 6.94 33.15
C ARG A 31 10.69 6.14 32.90
N GLU A 32 11.44 5.85 33.97
CA GLU A 32 12.68 5.08 33.88
C GLU A 32 12.39 3.63 33.43
N ILE A 33 11.33 3.02 33.97
CA ILE A 33 10.91 1.67 33.54
C ILE A 33 10.47 1.65 32.08
N ILE A 34 9.73 2.66 31.62
CA ILE A 34 9.35 2.77 30.20
C ILE A 34 10.61 2.78 29.35
N LYS A 35 11.57 3.66 29.67
CA LYS A 35 12.82 3.77 28.92
C LYS A 35 13.59 2.44 28.90
N ILE A 36 13.85 1.85 30.07
CA ILE A 36 14.62 0.61 30.20
C ILE A 36 13.93 -0.53 29.45
N CYS A 37 12.63 -0.74 29.68
CA CYS A 37 11.95 -1.91 29.15
C CYS A 37 11.49 -1.77 27.69
N LEU A 38 11.18 -0.56 27.23
CA LEU A 38 10.69 -0.31 25.86
C LEU A 38 11.81 -0.02 24.87
N LEU A 39 12.92 0.60 25.29
CA LEU A 39 13.97 1.07 24.39
C LEU A 39 15.30 0.34 24.61
N GLU A 40 15.77 0.28 25.86
CA GLU A 40 17.12 -0.25 26.17
C GLU A 40 17.15 -1.78 26.28
N CYS A 41 16.02 -2.41 26.61
CA CYS A 41 15.92 -3.84 26.75
C CYS A 41 16.22 -4.54 25.41
N SER A 42 17.18 -5.46 25.42
CA SER A 42 17.55 -6.24 24.23
C SER A 42 16.48 -7.28 23.85
N VAL A 43 15.64 -7.71 24.80
CA VAL A 43 14.62 -8.73 24.60
C VAL A 43 13.38 -8.13 23.94
N ARG A 44 13.12 -8.52 22.69
CA ARG A 44 12.01 -8.00 21.89
C ARG A 44 10.65 -8.27 22.54
N GLU A 45 10.47 -9.44 23.15
CA GLU A 45 9.23 -9.86 23.79
C GLU A 45 8.87 -8.93 24.96
N VAL A 46 9.86 -8.48 25.74
CA VAL A 46 9.65 -7.50 26.82
C VAL A 46 9.17 -6.17 26.23
N ARG A 47 9.84 -5.68 25.18
CA ARG A 47 9.43 -4.44 24.49
C ARG A 47 8.01 -4.54 23.95
N VAL A 48 7.62 -5.68 23.38
CA VAL A 48 6.26 -5.93 22.88
C VAL A 48 5.25 -5.88 24.01
N VAL A 49 5.49 -6.57 25.13
CA VAL A 49 4.58 -6.57 26.28
C VAL A 49 4.41 -5.15 26.85
N VAL A 50 5.51 -4.42 27.01
CA VAL A 50 5.46 -3.05 27.54
C VAL A 50 4.76 -2.11 26.59
N ALA A 51 5.03 -2.19 25.28
CA ALA A 51 4.29 -1.40 24.28
C ALA A 51 2.79 -1.67 24.34
N THR A 52 2.37 -2.94 24.48
CA THR A 52 0.95 -3.30 24.60
C THR A 52 0.31 -2.75 25.88
N ILE A 53 1.00 -2.81 27.03
CA ILE A 53 0.50 -2.25 28.29
C ILE A 53 0.34 -0.74 28.19
N LEU A 54 1.33 -0.04 27.63
CA LEU A 54 1.28 1.42 27.45
C LEU A 54 0.18 1.83 26.48
N GLU A 55 0.04 1.11 25.36
CA GLU A 55 -1.02 1.32 24.37
C GLU A 55 -2.39 1.13 25.03
N LYS A 56 -2.55 0.05 25.79
CA LYS A 56 -3.80 -0.24 26.48
C LYS A 56 -4.13 0.79 27.55
N THR A 57 -3.11 1.29 28.26
CA THR A 57 -3.28 2.34 29.25
C THR A 57 -3.72 3.65 28.59
N LEU A 58 -3.10 4.06 27.48
CA LEU A 58 -3.55 5.24 26.70
C LEU A 58 -4.98 5.07 26.19
N GLU A 59 -5.30 3.90 25.62
CA GLU A 59 -6.63 3.57 25.11
C GLU A 59 -7.69 3.67 26.23
N SER A 60 -7.43 3.04 27.37
CA SER A 60 -8.34 3.05 28.51
C SER A 60 -8.47 4.44 29.14
N ALA A 61 -7.36 5.16 29.32
CA ALA A 61 -7.35 6.51 29.88
C ALA A 61 -8.18 7.47 29.02
N LEU A 62 -8.05 7.36 27.68
CA LEU A 62 -8.87 8.13 26.75
C LEU A 62 -10.36 7.76 26.87
N ASN A 63 -10.68 6.47 26.93
CA ASN A 63 -12.07 5.99 27.04
C ASN A 63 -12.72 6.42 28.37
N PHE A 64 -11.96 6.43 29.47
CA PHE A 64 -12.43 6.87 30.78
C PHE A 64 -12.37 8.40 30.97
N GLN A 65 -11.89 9.15 29.98
CA GLN A 65 -11.68 10.60 30.07
C GLN A 65 -10.79 11.01 31.25
N ASP A 66 -9.75 10.21 31.50
CA ASP A 66 -8.77 10.45 32.54
C ASP A 66 -7.96 11.73 32.26
N GLN A 67 -7.89 12.64 33.24
CA GLN A 67 -7.14 13.89 33.12
C GLN A 67 -5.62 13.66 32.95
N GLY A 68 -5.09 12.51 33.38
CA GLY A 68 -3.69 12.15 33.25
C GLY A 68 -3.29 11.65 31.85
N VAL A 69 -4.23 11.45 30.93
CA VAL A 69 -3.94 10.95 29.57
C VAL A 69 -3.01 11.89 28.80
N ASP A 70 -3.19 13.20 28.95
CA ASP A 70 -2.34 14.22 28.34
C ASP A 70 -0.90 14.10 28.87
N SER A 71 -0.74 13.99 30.19
CA SER A 71 0.57 13.85 30.85
C SER A 71 1.29 12.55 30.45
N LEU A 72 0.55 11.44 30.33
CA LEU A 72 1.12 10.17 29.88
C LEU A 72 1.59 10.26 28.43
N LEU A 73 0.80 10.89 27.55
CA LEU A 73 1.19 11.09 26.16
C LEU A 73 2.43 11.99 26.05
N ASP A 74 2.49 13.08 26.82
CA ASP A 74 3.66 13.97 26.86
C ASP A 74 4.93 13.23 27.29
N VAL A 75 4.84 12.35 28.30
CA VAL A 75 5.95 11.48 28.73
C VAL A 75 6.41 10.61 27.56
N LEU A 76 5.50 9.92 26.89
CA LEU A 76 5.85 9.04 25.78
C LEU A 76 6.44 9.81 24.60
N LEU A 77 5.91 10.98 24.28
CA LEU A 77 6.44 11.83 23.20
C LEU A 77 7.79 12.48 23.53
N SER A 78 8.08 12.76 24.80
CA SER A 78 9.40 13.30 25.20
C SER A 78 10.55 12.33 24.94
N LEU A 79 10.27 11.03 24.84
CA LEU A 79 11.27 10.02 24.47
C LEU A 79 11.82 10.25 23.04
N LEU A 80 11.07 10.94 22.15
CA LEU A 80 11.54 11.28 20.81
C LEU A 80 12.72 12.25 20.80
N ASP A 81 12.87 13.06 21.84
CA ASP A 81 13.86 14.13 21.88
C ASP A 81 15.28 13.57 22.04
N LYS A 82 15.42 12.44 22.76
CA LYS A 82 16.73 11.85 23.08
C LYS A 82 16.72 10.31 23.08
N ASP A 83 15.88 9.68 23.90
CA ASP A 83 16.01 8.25 24.20
C ASP A 83 15.73 7.35 22.98
N VAL A 84 14.73 7.71 22.15
CA VAL A 84 14.40 6.98 20.92
C VAL A 84 15.51 7.13 19.87
N PRO A 85 16.05 8.33 19.59
CA PRO A 85 17.24 8.49 18.75
C PRO A 85 18.45 7.65 19.20
N GLU A 86 18.77 7.65 20.50
CA GLU A 86 19.89 6.89 21.07
C GLU A 86 19.67 5.36 20.94
N ASN A 87 18.42 4.91 20.99
CA ASN A 87 18.02 3.50 20.92
C ASN A 87 17.29 3.14 19.62
N CYS A 88 17.60 3.81 18.51
CA CYS A 88 16.86 3.69 17.25
C CYS A 88 16.72 2.25 16.72
N LYS A 89 17.67 1.35 17.01
CA LYS A 89 17.59 -0.06 16.58
C LYS A 89 16.47 -0.86 17.26
N ASN A 90 15.93 -0.36 18.37
CA ASN A 90 14.88 -1.02 19.16
C ASN A 90 13.56 -0.23 19.15
N CYS A 91 13.47 0.86 18.40
CA CYS A 91 12.34 1.80 18.46
C CYS A 91 11.04 1.31 17.81
N SER A 92 11.07 0.17 17.09
CA SER A 92 9.90 -0.36 16.39
C SER A 92 8.68 -0.55 17.31
N GLN A 93 8.89 -1.09 18.52
CA GLN A 93 7.81 -1.29 19.51
C GLN A 93 7.32 0.03 20.11
N TYR A 94 8.19 1.03 20.24
CA TYR A 94 7.80 2.38 20.65
C TYR A 94 6.85 3.01 19.63
N PHE A 95 7.16 2.89 18.34
CA PHE A 95 6.26 3.40 17.30
C PHE A 95 5.01 2.54 17.11
N SER A 96 5.07 1.22 17.37
CA SER A 96 3.91 0.34 17.26
C SER A 96 2.79 0.73 18.23
N LEU A 97 3.15 1.23 19.42
CA LEU A 97 2.18 1.78 20.38
C LEU A 97 1.28 2.84 19.73
N PHE A 98 1.86 3.87 19.08
CA PHE A 98 1.08 4.95 18.48
C PHE A 98 0.29 4.46 17.26
N SER A 99 0.93 3.63 16.43
CA SER A 99 0.29 3.01 15.27
C SER A 99 -0.96 2.24 15.67
N ASN A 100 -0.88 1.41 16.72
CA ASN A 100 -2.01 0.61 17.20
C ASN A 100 -3.07 1.47 17.90
N PHE A 101 -2.64 2.45 18.69
CA PHE A 101 -3.53 3.40 19.38
C PHE A 101 -4.44 4.13 18.39
N VAL A 102 -3.91 4.51 17.22
CA VAL A 102 -4.71 5.14 16.16
C VAL A 102 -5.57 4.12 15.39
N GLN A 103 -5.05 2.92 15.07
CA GLN A 103 -5.80 1.93 14.28
C GLN A 103 -7.08 1.45 14.95
N LYS A 104 -7.11 1.35 16.28
CA LYS A 104 -8.29 0.84 17.02
C LYS A 104 -9.52 1.76 16.96
N VAL A 105 -9.39 2.99 16.44
CA VAL A 105 -10.52 3.85 16.05
C VAL A 105 -11.42 3.16 15.01
N ARG A 106 -10.86 2.24 14.22
CA ARG A 106 -11.52 1.60 13.07
C ARG A 106 -12.32 0.33 13.43
N SER A 107 -11.93 -0.39 14.48
CA SER A 107 -12.50 -1.71 14.81
C SER A 107 -13.65 -1.66 15.81
N ARG A 108 -13.93 -0.49 16.38
CA ARG A 108 -14.99 -0.31 17.36
C ARG A 108 -16.11 0.49 16.72
N GLU A 109 -17.20 -0.20 16.39
CA GLU A 109 -18.56 0.38 16.33
C GLU A 109 -18.99 0.88 17.72
N VAL A 110 -18.13 1.63 18.41
CA VAL A 110 -18.54 2.28 19.63
C VAL A 110 -19.35 3.47 19.18
N LYS A 111 -20.67 3.26 19.17
CA LYS A 111 -21.67 4.25 19.52
C LYS A 111 -21.30 4.87 20.87
N THR A 112 -20.22 5.61 20.98
CA THR A 112 -20.15 6.69 21.95
C THR A 112 -20.81 7.85 21.25
N SER A 113 -22.09 8.01 21.57
CA SER A 113 -22.78 9.27 21.39
C SER A 113 -21.83 10.40 21.75
N ILE A 114 -21.69 11.36 20.84
CA ILE A 114 -21.57 12.81 21.11
C ILE A 114 -21.39 13.09 22.61
N THR A 115 -20.19 12.92 23.14
CA THR A 115 -19.85 13.25 24.52
C THR A 115 -18.41 13.71 24.57
N ASN A 116 -18.16 14.90 24.01
CA ASN A 116 -17.02 15.80 24.29
C ASN A 116 -15.57 15.24 24.37
N GLY A 117 -15.31 14.00 23.94
CA GLY A 117 -14.01 13.34 24.04
C GLY A 117 -13.20 13.44 22.74
N TYR A 118 -11.89 13.65 22.90
CA TYR A 118 -10.92 13.65 21.80
C TYR A 118 -10.73 12.22 21.28
N GLY A 119 -10.69 12.02 19.95
CA GLY A 119 -10.24 10.74 19.37
C GLY A 119 -8.72 10.59 19.46
N PRO A 120 -8.15 9.37 19.30
CA PRO A 120 -6.70 9.14 19.29
C PRO A 120 -5.91 10.08 18.38
N CYS A 121 -6.34 10.28 17.13
CA CYS A 121 -5.71 11.23 16.21
C CYS A 121 -5.74 12.67 16.72
N GLN A 122 -6.87 13.09 17.29
CA GLN A 122 -7.04 14.45 17.80
C GLN A 122 -6.15 14.69 19.03
N LEU A 123 -6.02 13.69 19.92
CA LEU A 123 -5.11 13.73 21.06
C LEU A 123 -3.65 13.82 20.59
N LEU A 124 -3.25 13.01 19.61
CA LEU A 124 -1.89 13.08 19.04
C LEU A 124 -1.58 14.44 18.40
N LEU A 125 -2.54 15.02 17.66
CA LEU A 125 -2.39 16.34 17.07
C LEU A 125 -2.31 17.46 18.13
N LYS A 126 -3.14 17.39 19.17
CA LYS A 126 -3.11 18.33 20.32
C LYS A 126 -1.71 18.40 20.95
N HIS A 127 -0.98 17.29 21.00
CA HIS A 127 0.37 17.19 21.56
C HIS A 127 1.51 17.32 20.55
N ALA A 128 1.19 17.78 19.33
CA ALA A 128 2.13 17.94 18.22
C ALA A 128 2.90 16.65 17.87
N ALA A 129 2.31 15.47 18.11
CA ALA A 129 2.94 14.18 17.85
C ALA A 129 3.35 14.04 16.38
N TYR A 130 2.47 14.46 15.46
CA TYR A 130 2.73 14.45 14.01
C TYR A 130 4.01 15.24 13.67
N ARG A 131 4.14 16.47 14.18
CA ARG A 131 5.32 17.32 13.98
C ARG A 131 6.57 16.71 14.60
N ARG A 132 6.49 16.22 15.85
CA ARG A 132 7.63 15.61 16.55
C ARG A 132 8.12 14.35 15.82
N MET A 133 7.20 13.52 15.32
CA MET A 133 7.49 12.34 14.51
C MET A 133 8.13 12.69 13.17
N LEU A 134 7.67 13.75 12.49
CA LEU A 134 8.32 14.26 11.28
C LEU A 134 9.74 14.78 11.55
N ILE A 135 9.94 15.53 12.64
CA ILE A 135 11.27 16.01 13.06
C ILE A 135 12.18 14.82 13.40
N PHE A 136 11.66 13.78 14.06
CA PHE A 136 12.40 12.55 14.29
C PHE A 136 12.87 11.96 12.96
N LEU A 137 11.96 11.80 11.99
CA LEU A 137 12.24 11.16 10.71
C LEU A 137 13.22 11.96 9.82
N LEU A 138 13.01 13.27 9.71
CA LEU A 138 13.70 14.13 8.75
C LEU A 138 14.86 14.92 9.37
N GLY A 139 14.83 15.14 10.68
CA GLY A 139 15.62 16.18 11.34
C GLY A 139 14.94 17.55 11.29
N PRO A 140 15.42 18.52 12.08
CA PRO A 140 14.86 19.87 12.09
C PRO A 140 15.18 20.59 10.76
N ASN A 141 14.16 21.20 10.14
CA ASN A 141 14.29 22.05 8.95
C ASN A 141 15.04 21.39 7.76
N ARG A 142 14.82 20.08 7.52
CA ARG A 142 15.45 19.35 6.41
C ARG A 142 15.15 20.02 5.08
N GLN A 143 16.20 20.29 4.30
CA GLN A 143 16.09 20.75 2.91
C GLN A 143 16.25 19.59 1.92
N ASN A 144 15.76 19.74 0.69
CA ASN A 144 15.79 18.70 -0.34
C ASN A 144 17.20 18.18 -0.68
N ASN A 145 18.22 19.05 -0.61
CA ASN A 145 19.59 18.70 -1.00
C ASN A 145 20.40 18.05 0.13
N GLN A 146 19.78 17.80 1.28
CA GLN A 146 20.45 17.22 2.43
C GLN A 146 20.29 15.69 2.46
N ASN A 147 21.34 15.03 2.93
CA ASN A 147 21.34 13.59 3.18
C ASN A 147 20.25 13.21 4.19
N ARG A 148 19.76 11.97 4.09
CA ARG A 148 18.83 11.41 5.08
C ARG A 148 19.48 11.40 6.46
N ARG A 149 18.68 11.72 7.49
CA ARG A 149 19.10 11.64 8.90
C ARG A 149 19.48 10.22 9.31
N TRP A 150 18.75 9.24 8.80
CA TRP A 150 18.87 7.84 9.18
C TRP A 150 19.45 7.01 8.04
N SER A 151 20.30 6.04 8.38
CA SER A 151 20.75 5.03 7.42
C SER A 151 19.60 4.10 7.04
N SER A 152 19.68 3.45 5.87
CA SER A 152 18.68 2.46 5.44
C SER A 152 18.50 1.32 6.45
N ALA A 153 19.54 0.95 7.20
CA ALA A 153 19.45 -0.07 8.24
C ALA A 153 18.59 0.39 9.42
N GLN A 154 18.71 1.65 9.83
CA GLN A 154 17.89 2.24 10.89
C GLN A 154 16.46 2.50 10.40
N ALA A 155 16.30 2.98 9.16
CA ALA A 155 14.99 3.30 8.59
C ALA A 155 14.04 2.10 8.52
N ARG A 156 14.58 0.87 8.45
CA ARG A 156 13.80 -0.37 8.51
C ARG A 156 13.00 -0.56 9.81
N GLU A 157 13.39 0.13 10.89
CA GLU A 157 12.67 0.08 12.17
C GLU A 157 11.45 1.02 12.21
N PHE A 158 11.24 1.86 11.18
CA PHE A 158 10.26 2.96 11.22
C PHE A 158 8.93 2.65 10.56
N LEU A 159 8.60 1.37 10.28
CA LEU A 159 7.32 0.99 9.69
C LEU A 159 6.13 1.58 10.46
N HIS A 160 6.11 1.41 11.78
CA HIS A 160 5.01 1.90 12.62
C HIS A 160 4.99 3.43 12.74
N LEU A 161 6.13 4.10 12.58
CA LEU A 161 6.19 5.57 12.51
C LEU A 161 5.48 6.07 11.25
N HIS A 162 5.81 5.49 10.09
CA HIS A 162 5.14 5.80 8.83
C HIS A 162 3.65 5.50 8.89
N ASN A 163 3.25 4.38 9.47
CA ASN A 163 1.84 4.03 9.66
C ASN A 163 1.11 5.07 10.53
N THR A 164 1.71 5.49 11.64
CA THR A 164 1.10 6.50 12.52
C THR A 164 0.87 7.82 11.77
N LEU A 165 1.88 8.31 11.04
CA LEU A 165 1.76 9.52 10.23
C LEU A 165 0.67 9.37 9.16
N ALA A 166 0.65 8.25 8.45
CA ALA A 166 -0.35 7.96 7.42
C ALA A 166 -1.77 7.92 7.98
N LEU A 167 -1.98 7.25 9.11
CA LEU A 167 -3.28 7.14 9.75
C LEU A 167 -3.80 8.50 10.21
N ILE A 168 -2.96 9.37 10.79
CA ILE A 168 -3.37 10.73 11.17
C ILE A 168 -3.88 11.51 9.94
N VAL A 169 -3.21 11.36 8.79
CA VAL A 169 -3.63 11.99 7.52
C VAL A 169 -4.96 11.41 7.02
N LEU A 170 -5.12 10.08 7.07
CA LEU A 170 -6.35 9.39 6.66
C LEU A 170 -7.59 9.79 7.51
N HIS A 171 -7.37 10.29 8.73
CA HIS A 171 -8.41 10.83 9.60
C HIS A 171 -8.63 12.35 9.46
N SER A 172 -7.97 13.00 8.48
CA SER A 172 -8.10 14.43 8.20
C SER A 172 -8.98 14.70 6.97
N ASP A 173 -9.74 15.79 6.99
CA ASP A 173 -10.52 16.26 5.85
C ASP A 173 -9.60 16.98 4.85
N LEU A 174 -9.39 16.36 3.69
CA LEU A 174 -8.56 16.90 2.61
C LEU A 174 -9.36 17.63 1.52
N SER A 175 -10.67 17.86 1.73
CA SER A 175 -11.54 18.44 0.69
C SER A 175 -11.05 19.81 0.21
N ALA A 176 -10.42 20.60 1.09
CA ALA A 176 -9.84 21.90 0.75
C ALA A 176 -8.61 21.82 -0.18
N GLN A 177 -7.98 20.64 -0.30
CA GLN A 177 -6.81 20.43 -1.15
C GLN A 177 -7.17 19.95 -2.56
N ARG A 178 -8.46 19.74 -2.86
CA ARG A 178 -8.91 19.34 -4.19
C ARG A 178 -8.75 20.50 -5.17
N THR A 179 -8.16 20.22 -6.33
CA THR A 179 -7.99 21.17 -7.44
C THR A 179 -9.14 21.09 -8.44
N VAL A 180 -9.91 19.99 -8.45
CA VAL A 180 -11.08 19.79 -9.30
C VAL A 180 -12.28 19.29 -8.50
N ALA A 181 -13.49 19.54 -9.00
CA ALA A 181 -14.70 19.02 -8.38
C ALA A 181 -14.81 17.49 -8.60
N PRO A 182 -15.18 16.69 -7.58
CA PRO A 182 -15.26 15.23 -7.71
C PRO A 182 -16.38 14.73 -8.63
N GLY A 183 -17.34 15.57 -9.01
CA GLY A 183 -18.41 15.19 -9.95
C GLY A 183 -19.22 13.97 -9.48
N SER A 184 -19.49 13.04 -10.40
CA SER A 184 -20.23 11.79 -10.13
C SER A 184 -19.37 10.69 -9.51
N TYR A 185 -18.06 10.90 -9.36
CA TYR A 185 -17.16 9.92 -8.77
C TYR A 185 -17.47 9.82 -7.28
N LYS A 186 -18.13 8.72 -6.88
CA LYS A 186 -18.35 8.43 -5.47
C LYS A 186 -17.00 8.06 -4.88
N HIS A 187 -16.58 8.79 -3.85
CA HIS A 187 -15.49 8.32 -3.00
C HIS A 187 -15.90 6.99 -2.39
N SER A 188 -15.42 5.89 -2.94
CA SER A 188 -15.19 4.71 -2.14
C SER A 188 -14.02 5.09 -1.26
N ALA A 189 -14.28 5.58 -0.05
CA ALA A 189 -13.24 5.70 0.97
C ALA A 189 -12.62 4.30 1.06
N ALA A 190 -11.47 4.11 0.42
CA ALA A 190 -10.95 2.80 0.09
C ALA A 190 -10.81 1.99 1.39
N GLY A 191 -11.75 1.08 1.64
CA GLY A 191 -11.75 0.08 2.72
C GLY A 191 -11.63 0.54 4.17
N SER A 192 -11.46 1.84 4.47
CA SER A 192 -10.67 2.20 5.65
C SER A 192 -11.11 3.30 6.60
N VAL A 193 -11.81 4.30 6.10
CA VAL A 193 -12.46 5.27 6.97
C VAL A 193 -13.82 4.68 7.32
N PRO A 194 -14.13 4.37 8.59
CA PRO A 194 -15.48 3.99 8.95
C PRO A 194 -16.39 5.14 8.53
N GLY A 195 -17.28 4.89 7.56
CA GLY A 195 -18.12 5.90 6.89
C GLY A 195 -19.14 6.62 7.79
N SER A 196 -18.97 6.55 9.12
CA SER A 196 -19.83 7.15 10.13
C SER A 196 -19.11 8.15 11.06
N ALA A 197 -17.77 8.18 11.10
CA ALA A 197 -17.04 9.10 11.97
C ALA A 197 -16.70 10.42 11.25
N PRO A 198 -16.95 11.60 11.87
CA PRO A 198 -16.56 12.88 11.28
C PRO A 198 -15.03 12.97 11.17
N LEU A 199 -14.54 13.43 10.01
CA LEU A 199 -13.11 13.69 9.79
C LEU A 199 -12.65 14.91 10.60
N LEU A 200 -11.38 14.93 10.98
CA LEU A 200 -10.77 16.08 11.65
C LEU A 200 -10.48 17.20 10.63
N PRO A 201 -10.58 18.49 11.02
CA PRO A 201 -10.09 19.57 10.19
C PRO A 201 -8.61 19.37 9.83
N LEU A 202 -8.22 19.77 8.61
CA LEU A 202 -6.84 19.67 8.15
C LEU A 202 -5.90 20.44 9.09
N HIS A 203 -4.98 19.73 9.73
CA HIS A 203 -3.99 20.33 10.61
C HIS A 203 -2.85 21.00 9.81
N ALA A 204 -2.36 22.15 10.28
CA ALA A 204 -1.33 22.93 9.57
C ALA A 204 -0.02 22.13 9.34
N ASP A 205 0.39 21.29 10.30
CA ASP A 205 1.58 20.45 10.12
C ASP A 205 1.42 19.41 9.00
N ILE A 206 0.20 18.90 8.80
CA ILE A 206 -0.12 17.96 7.70
C ILE A 206 -0.14 18.72 6.37
N GLU A 207 -0.73 19.91 6.36
CA GLU A 207 -0.76 20.76 5.18
C GLU A 207 0.68 21.08 4.70
N ALA A 208 1.54 21.50 5.64
CA ALA A 208 2.93 21.83 5.36
C ALA A 208 3.76 20.64 4.87
N SER A 209 3.54 19.44 5.41
CA SER A 209 4.34 18.26 5.08
C SER A 209 3.96 17.58 3.76
N LEU A 210 2.73 17.76 3.27
CA LEU A 210 2.21 17.04 2.10
C LEU A 210 1.87 17.95 0.92
N PHE A 211 1.36 19.15 1.17
CA PHE A 211 0.75 20.00 0.13
C PHE A 211 1.50 21.30 -0.14
N LYS A 212 2.56 21.58 0.64
CA LYS A 212 3.44 22.74 0.42
C LYS A 212 4.82 22.30 -0.09
N PRO A 213 5.56 23.16 -0.80
CA PRO A 213 6.90 22.84 -1.30
C PRO A 213 7.89 22.39 -0.22
N GLU A 214 7.76 22.91 1.00
CA GLU A 214 8.59 22.57 2.16
C GLU A 214 8.41 21.11 2.60
N GLY A 215 7.30 20.46 2.22
CA GLY A 215 6.98 19.08 2.53
C GLY A 215 7.65 18.04 1.63
N GLN A 216 8.32 18.46 0.54
CA GLN A 216 8.95 17.55 -0.42
C GLN A 216 9.93 16.52 0.21
N PRO A 217 10.72 16.85 1.25
CA PRO A 217 11.56 15.86 1.93
C PRO A 217 10.77 14.71 2.56
N TYR A 218 9.54 14.94 3.03
CA TYR A 218 8.69 13.89 3.58
C TYR A 218 8.20 12.95 2.49
N LEU A 219 7.74 13.48 1.35
CA LEU A 219 7.32 12.65 0.22
C LEU A 219 8.48 11.81 -0.33
N LEU A 220 9.70 12.35 -0.39
CA LEU A 220 10.90 11.59 -0.72
C LEU A 220 11.17 10.48 0.30
N GLU A 221 10.98 10.74 1.59
CA GLU A 221 11.12 9.73 2.63
C GLU A 221 10.06 8.62 2.50
N VAL A 222 8.82 8.94 2.10
CA VAL A 222 7.80 7.93 1.75
C VAL A 222 8.27 7.07 0.59
N MET A 223 8.90 7.64 -0.44
CA MET A 223 9.46 6.85 -1.55
C MET A 223 10.55 5.88 -1.08
N PHE A 224 11.44 6.32 -0.18
CA PHE A 224 12.44 5.43 0.42
C PHE A 224 11.80 4.35 1.30
N ALA A 225 10.79 4.70 2.09
CA ALA A 225 10.04 3.75 2.91
C ALA A 225 9.40 2.64 2.06
N MET A 226 8.84 2.98 0.89
CA MET A 226 8.29 1.99 -0.04
C MET A 226 9.34 0.97 -0.49
N ARG A 227 10.59 1.39 -0.69
CA ARG A 227 11.69 0.51 -1.12
C ARG A 227 12.29 -0.32 0.01
N GLU A 228 12.43 0.28 1.19
CA GLU A 228 13.27 -0.26 2.27
C GLU A 228 12.48 -1.07 3.30
N LEU A 229 11.19 -0.78 3.50
CA LEU A 229 10.38 -1.42 4.53
C LEU A 229 9.82 -2.77 4.09
N SER A 230 9.92 -3.73 5.00
CA SER A 230 9.28 -5.04 4.90
C SER A 230 8.05 -5.06 5.82
N GLY A 231 6.84 -5.11 5.25
CA GLY A 231 5.61 -5.15 6.04
C GLY A 231 4.39 -4.64 5.25
N PRO A 232 3.21 -4.58 5.89
CA PRO A 232 2.01 -4.02 5.25
C PRO A 232 2.17 -2.50 5.07
N LEU A 233 2.36 -2.07 3.83
CA LEU A 233 2.47 -0.66 3.43
C LEU A 233 1.13 -0.06 2.98
N SER A 234 0.02 -0.75 3.26
CA SER A 234 -1.32 -0.35 2.84
C SER A 234 -1.69 1.06 3.32
N PHE A 235 -1.33 1.44 4.55
CA PHE A 235 -1.63 2.77 5.06
C PHE A 235 -0.90 3.88 4.32
N LEU A 236 0.37 3.68 3.93
CA LEU A 236 1.10 4.66 3.13
C LEU A 236 0.50 4.79 1.73
N ILE A 237 0.20 3.67 1.10
CA ILE A 237 -0.46 3.64 -0.21
C ILE A 237 -1.79 4.38 -0.16
N GLU A 238 -2.62 4.06 0.84
CA GLU A 238 -3.93 4.68 1.04
C GLU A 238 -3.82 6.18 1.33
N MET A 239 -2.86 6.59 2.15
CA MET A 239 -2.60 8.01 2.39
C MET A 239 -2.29 8.74 1.09
N ILE A 240 -1.41 8.17 0.26
CA ILE A 240 -1.00 8.79 -1.00
C ILE A 240 -2.15 8.82 -2.01
N THR A 241 -2.96 7.77 -2.11
CA THR A 241 -4.14 7.77 -3.00
C THR A 241 -5.21 8.75 -2.51
N TYR A 242 -5.45 8.82 -1.20
CA TYR A 242 -6.37 9.78 -0.59
C TYR A 242 -5.93 11.23 -0.86
N CYS A 243 -4.63 11.53 -0.73
CA CYS A 243 -4.08 12.86 -1.04
C CYS A 243 -4.11 13.19 -2.54
N SER A 244 -4.08 12.17 -3.41
CA SER A 244 -4.10 12.32 -4.88
C SER A 244 -5.48 12.58 -5.46
N LEU A 245 -6.52 12.30 -4.68
CA LEU A 245 -7.91 12.32 -5.08
C LEU A 245 -8.39 13.75 -5.41
N CYS A 246 -8.77 13.96 -6.67
CA CYS A 246 -9.15 15.28 -7.20
C CYS A 246 -8.09 16.36 -6.97
N ASN A 247 -6.82 15.99 -6.79
CA ASN A 247 -5.72 16.90 -6.53
C ASN A 247 -4.63 16.69 -7.58
N GLU A 248 -4.67 17.54 -8.61
CA GLU A 248 -3.76 17.48 -9.75
C GLU A 248 -2.31 17.73 -9.33
N HIS A 249 -2.06 18.80 -8.59
CA HIS A 249 -0.70 19.18 -8.18
C HIS A 249 -0.02 18.08 -7.36
N PHE A 250 -0.74 17.54 -6.37
CA PHE A 250 -0.20 16.47 -5.53
C PHE A 250 0.02 15.19 -6.34
N SER A 251 -0.99 14.75 -7.09
CA SER A 251 -0.91 13.47 -7.80
C SER A 251 0.18 13.46 -8.88
N LEU A 252 0.32 14.52 -9.67
CA LEU A 252 1.39 14.64 -10.66
C LEU A 252 2.77 14.77 -9.99
N GLY A 253 2.86 15.47 -8.87
CA GLY A 253 4.08 15.57 -8.07
C GLY A 253 4.56 14.19 -7.56
N VAL A 254 3.65 13.38 -7.03
CA VAL A 254 3.98 12.01 -6.58
C VAL A 254 4.34 11.11 -7.76
N LEU A 255 3.64 11.20 -8.88
CA LEU A 255 4.00 10.43 -10.10
C LEU A 255 5.42 10.76 -10.56
N GLN A 256 5.84 12.03 -10.48
CA GLN A 256 7.21 12.43 -10.80
C GLN A 256 8.23 11.82 -9.81
N LEU A 257 7.91 11.74 -8.52
CA LEU A 257 8.76 11.09 -7.52
C LEU A 257 8.88 9.58 -7.75
N LEU A 258 7.77 8.90 -8.02
CA LEU A 258 7.73 7.46 -8.32
C LEU A 258 8.55 7.13 -9.56
N LYS A 259 8.41 7.92 -10.62
CA LYS A 259 9.19 7.80 -11.84
C LYS A 259 10.69 7.89 -11.58
N ASN A 260 11.12 8.84 -10.75
CA ASN A 260 12.53 8.94 -10.35
C ASN A 260 12.99 7.67 -9.60
N GLN A 261 12.15 7.07 -8.76
CA GLN A 261 12.49 5.79 -8.11
C GLN A 261 12.61 4.65 -9.13
N LEU A 262 11.69 4.54 -10.08
CA LEU A 262 11.73 3.51 -11.12
C LEU A 262 12.98 3.59 -12.00
N GLU A 263 13.47 4.81 -12.27
CA GLU A 263 14.68 5.05 -13.06
C GLU A 263 15.97 4.71 -12.28
N THR A 264 16.03 5.08 -11.00
CA THR A 264 17.29 5.10 -10.23
C THR A 264 17.48 3.93 -9.28
N ALA A 265 16.41 3.31 -8.78
CA ALA A 265 16.51 2.25 -7.79
C ALA A 265 16.88 0.88 -8.41
N PRO A 266 17.51 -0.02 -7.62
CA PRO A 266 17.72 -1.40 -8.04
C PRO A 266 16.39 -2.11 -8.38
N PRO A 267 16.33 -2.94 -9.43
CA PRO A 267 15.09 -3.60 -9.85
C PRO A 267 14.39 -4.43 -8.76
N HIS A 268 15.14 -5.05 -7.85
CA HIS A 268 14.59 -5.87 -6.78
C HIS A 268 13.90 -5.08 -5.65
N GLU A 269 14.02 -3.75 -5.64
CA GLU A 269 13.37 -2.87 -4.67
C GLU A 269 12.09 -2.21 -5.22
N LEU A 270 11.73 -2.48 -6.49
CA LEU A 270 10.66 -1.74 -7.18
C LEU A 270 9.25 -2.28 -6.92
N LYS A 271 9.11 -3.48 -6.33
CA LYS A 271 7.79 -4.13 -6.14
C LYS A 271 6.75 -3.20 -5.50
N ASN A 272 7.11 -2.57 -4.39
CA ASN A 272 6.22 -1.68 -3.65
C ASN A 272 6.04 -0.33 -4.35
N VAL A 273 7.04 0.13 -5.11
CA VAL A 273 6.97 1.34 -5.93
C VAL A 273 5.93 1.15 -7.05
N PHE A 274 5.96 0.02 -7.75
CA PHE A 274 4.94 -0.34 -8.73
C PHE A 274 3.56 -0.53 -8.11
N GLN A 275 3.47 -1.09 -6.90
CA GLN A 275 2.21 -1.20 -6.19
C GLN A 275 1.61 0.18 -5.86
N MET A 276 2.41 1.14 -5.39
CA MET A 276 1.93 2.51 -5.18
C MET A 276 1.50 3.18 -6.49
N LEU A 277 2.28 3.01 -7.56
CA LEU A 277 1.94 3.54 -8.88
C LEU A 277 0.61 2.95 -9.40
N LEU A 278 0.40 1.65 -9.23
CA LEU A 278 -0.84 0.97 -9.61
C LEU A 278 -2.04 1.65 -8.94
N GLU A 279 -1.98 1.82 -7.62
CA GLU A 279 -3.09 2.34 -6.83
C GLU A 279 -3.38 3.82 -7.16
N ILE A 280 -2.36 4.64 -7.43
CA ILE A 280 -2.55 6.03 -7.86
C ILE A 280 -3.22 6.11 -9.25
N LEU A 281 -2.81 5.26 -10.21
CA LEU A 281 -3.39 5.23 -11.54
C LEU A 281 -4.81 4.63 -11.56
N MET A 282 -5.17 3.86 -10.53
CA MET A 282 -6.51 3.31 -10.31
C MET A 282 -7.44 4.24 -9.55
N VAL A 283 -6.98 5.39 -9.03
CA VAL A 283 -7.88 6.36 -8.41
C VAL A 283 -8.92 6.82 -9.44
N GLU A 284 -10.19 6.59 -9.12
CA GLU A 284 -11.33 6.97 -9.95
C GLU A 284 -11.78 8.38 -9.61
N ASP A 285 -11.35 9.35 -10.41
CA ASP A 285 -11.74 10.75 -10.33
C ASP A 285 -11.57 11.41 -11.72
N PRO A 286 -11.95 12.69 -11.90
CA PRO A 286 -11.80 13.39 -13.19
C PRO A 286 -10.36 13.50 -13.72
N LEU A 287 -9.33 13.19 -12.91
CA LEU A 287 -7.92 13.31 -13.27
C LEU A 287 -7.29 11.97 -13.68
N GLN A 288 -8.04 10.86 -13.66
CA GLN A 288 -7.48 9.54 -13.93
C GLN A 288 -6.80 9.44 -15.31
N SER A 289 -7.46 9.92 -16.37
CA SER A 289 -6.89 9.92 -17.73
C SER A 289 -5.62 10.77 -17.83
N GLN A 290 -5.57 11.89 -17.10
CA GLN A 290 -4.39 12.75 -17.05
C GLN A 290 -3.23 12.06 -16.32
N ARG A 291 -3.50 11.35 -15.22
CA ARG A 291 -2.48 10.54 -14.51
C ARG A 291 -1.92 9.43 -15.40
N LEU A 292 -2.77 8.73 -16.16
CA LEU A 292 -2.34 7.71 -17.13
C LEU A 292 -1.40 8.31 -18.19
N LYS A 293 -1.83 9.40 -18.82
CA LYS A 293 -1.04 10.13 -19.82
C LYS A 293 0.32 10.56 -19.28
N PHE A 294 0.34 11.17 -18.10
CA PHE A 294 1.57 11.62 -17.46
C PHE A 294 2.54 10.46 -17.17
N ALA A 295 2.03 9.36 -16.61
CA ALA A 295 2.85 8.22 -16.21
C ALA A 295 3.50 7.52 -17.41
N PHE A 296 2.79 7.39 -18.53
CA PHE A 296 3.27 6.63 -19.69
C PHE A 296 3.95 7.47 -20.77
N GLU A 297 3.35 8.61 -21.14
CA GLU A 297 3.73 9.38 -22.35
C GLU A 297 4.55 10.64 -22.06
N SER A 298 4.80 11.02 -20.79
CA SER A 298 5.72 12.14 -20.52
C SER A 298 7.11 11.86 -21.11
N GLU A 299 7.91 12.90 -21.35
CA GLU A 299 9.26 12.79 -21.97
C GLU A 299 10.16 11.73 -21.31
N LYS A 300 9.98 11.52 -20.00
CA LYS A 300 10.66 10.49 -19.22
C LYS A 300 9.68 9.45 -18.62
N GLY A 301 8.52 9.26 -19.23
CA GLY A 301 7.48 8.34 -18.79
C GLY A 301 7.89 6.87 -18.88
N LEU A 302 6.99 5.96 -18.46
CA LEU A 302 7.25 4.53 -18.44
C LEU A 302 7.65 3.97 -19.81
N LEU A 303 7.06 4.46 -20.91
CA LEU A 303 7.41 3.99 -22.26
C LEU A 303 8.86 4.36 -22.61
N ALA A 304 9.29 5.57 -22.27
CA ALA A 304 10.67 6.00 -22.44
C ALA A 304 11.64 5.18 -21.56
N LEU A 305 11.27 4.93 -20.30
CA LEU A 305 12.06 4.08 -19.38
C LEU A 305 12.20 2.65 -19.92
N MET A 306 11.14 2.08 -20.49
CA MET A 306 11.18 0.76 -21.13
C MET A 306 12.16 0.74 -22.30
N HIS A 307 12.10 1.73 -23.19
CA HIS A 307 13.04 1.84 -24.30
C HIS A 307 14.50 1.95 -23.84
N GLN A 308 14.76 2.75 -22.79
CA GLN A 308 16.12 2.93 -22.26
C GLN A 308 16.64 1.68 -21.56
N SER A 309 15.79 0.95 -20.84
CA SER A 309 16.20 -0.18 -20.01
C SER A 309 16.24 -1.53 -20.74
N ASN A 310 15.61 -1.67 -21.91
CA ASN A 310 15.42 -2.95 -22.60
C ASN A 310 16.70 -3.80 -22.82
N ASN A 311 17.87 -3.16 -22.94
CA ASN A 311 19.16 -3.80 -23.16
C ASN A 311 20.11 -3.71 -21.94
N VAL A 312 20.07 -2.60 -21.20
CA VAL A 312 20.99 -2.33 -20.08
C VAL A 312 20.48 -2.85 -18.74
N ASP A 313 19.15 -2.93 -18.59
CA ASP A 313 18.46 -3.44 -17.41
C ASP A 313 17.14 -4.13 -17.84
N SER A 314 17.31 -5.24 -18.54
CA SER A 314 16.20 -6.02 -19.10
C SER A 314 15.22 -6.52 -18.04
N SER A 315 15.67 -6.71 -16.78
CA SER A 315 14.78 -7.02 -15.65
C SER A 315 13.82 -5.87 -15.37
N ARG A 316 14.33 -4.63 -15.29
CA ARG A 316 13.50 -3.42 -15.13
C ARG A 316 12.52 -3.21 -16.29
N CYS A 317 12.98 -3.39 -17.53
CA CYS A 317 12.11 -3.30 -18.70
C CYS A 317 10.95 -4.30 -18.60
N TYR A 318 11.24 -5.55 -18.23
CA TYR A 318 10.20 -6.55 -18.01
C TYR A 318 9.23 -6.16 -16.89
N GLN A 319 9.70 -5.65 -15.75
CA GLN A 319 8.81 -5.22 -14.67
C GLN A 319 7.86 -4.09 -15.13
N CYS A 320 8.31 -3.18 -16.00
CA CYS A 320 7.44 -2.17 -16.60
C CYS A 320 6.39 -2.78 -17.55
N VAL A 321 6.76 -3.77 -18.36
CA VAL A 321 5.80 -4.52 -19.21
C VAL A 321 4.76 -5.23 -18.34
N LYS A 322 5.20 -5.93 -17.30
CA LYS A 322 4.33 -6.62 -16.35
C LYS A 322 3.38 -5.65 -15.65
N PHE A 323 3.87 -4.46 -15.27
CA PHE A 323 3.05 -3.40 -14.69
C PHE A 323 1.96 -2.93 -15.65
N LEU A 324 2.30 -2.64 -16.91
CA LEU A 324 1.34 -2.22 -17.94
C LEU A 324 0.21 -3.25 -18.08
N VAL A 325 0.56 -4.53 -18.22
CA VAL A 325 -0.41 -5.62 -18.32
C VAL A 325 -1.28 -5.72 -17.06
N THR A 326 -0.67 -5.64 -15.87
CA THR A 326 -1.37 -5.72 -14.59
C THR A 326 -2.39 -4.58 -14.44
N LEU A 327 -1.99 -3.36 -14.81
CA LEU A 327 -2.88 -2.20 -14.77
C LEU A 327 -4.05 -2.36 -15.75
N ALA A 328 -3.80 -2.82 -16.98
CA ALA A 328 -4.84 -3.08 -17.97
C ALA A 328 -5.86 -4.15 -17.51
N GLN A 329 -5.40 -5.16 -16.76
CA GLN A 329 -6.29 -6.20 -16.21
C GLN A 329 -7.17 -5.70 -15.07
N LYS A 330 -6.70 -4.72 -14.30
CA LYS A 330 -7.38 -4.23 -13.09
C LYS A 330 -8.17 -2.95 -13.29
N CYS A 331 -7.89 -2.19 -14.35
CA CYS A 331 -8.45 -0.86 -14.58
C CYS A 331 -8.98 -0.76 -16.01
N ALA A 332 -10.31 -0.76 -16.18
CA ALA A 332 -10.94 -0.67 -17.49
C ALA A 332 -10.56 0.62 -18.25
N PRO A 333 -10.58 1.82 -17.63
CA PRO A 333 -10.08 3.03 -18.29
C PRO A 333 -8.64 2.91 -18.80
N ALA A 334 -7.76 2.26 -18.03
CA ALA A 334 -6.38 2.01 -18.47
C ALA A 334 -6.30 0.99 -19.60
N LYS A 335 -7.13 -0.06 -19.58
CA LYS A 335 -7.23 -1.04 -20.67
C LYS A 335 -7.57 -0.35 -21.99
N ASP A 336 -8.59 0.51 -21.99
CA ASP A 336 -9.04 1.23 -23.17
C ASP A 336 -7.96 2.20 -23.67
N TYR A 337 -7.34 2.94 -22.75
CA TYR A 337 -6.20 3.80 -23.04
C TYR A 337 -5.04 3.06 -23.73
N PHE A 338 -4.66 1.86 -23.27
CA PHE A 338 -3.58 1.09 -23.90
C PHE A 338 -3.96 0.52 -25.27
N LYS A 339 -5.25 0.22 -25.52
CA LYS A 339 -5.71 -0.18 -26.85
C LYS A 339 -5.53 0.96 -27.85
N GLU A 340 -5.91 2.17 -27.47
CA GLU A 340 -5.74 3.35 -28.32
C GLU A 340 -4.26 3.58 -28.66
N LEU A 341 -3.38 3.44 -27.67
CA LEU A 341 -1.93 3.64 -27.80
C LEU A 341 -1.12 2.40 -28.23
N SER A 342 -1.76 1.37 -28.80
CA SER A 342 -1.09 0.10 -29.15
C SER A 342 0.20 0.27 -29.98
N SER A 343 0.24 1.26 -30.88
CA SER A 343 1.42 1.57 -31.70
C SER A 343 2.63 2.03 -30.89
N HIS A 344 2.43 2.60 -29.70
CA HIS A 344 3.50 3.14 -28.87
C HIS A 344 4.20 2.07 -28.03
N TRP A 345 3.53 0.93 -27.78
CA TRP A 345 4.05 -0.11 -26.88
C TRP A 345 4.06 -1.52 -27.47
N SER A 346 3.54 -1.74 -28.69
CA SER A 346 3.56 -3.06 -29.36
C SER A 346 4.97 -3.64 -29.51
N TRP A 347 5.98 -2.77 -29.66
CA TRP A 347 7.40 -3.17 -29.66
C TRP A 347 7.80 -3.92 -28.40
N ALA A 348 7.18 -3.62 -27.24
CA ALA A 348 7.50 -4.25 -25.97
C ALA A 348 7.03 -5.71 -25.94
N VAL A 349 5.93 -6.02 -26.64
CA VAL A 349 5.45 -7.40 -26.85
C VAL A 349 6.42 -8.16 -27.73
N GLN A 350 6.84 -7.57 -28.85
CA GLN A 350 7.85 -8.15 -29.75
C GLN A 350 9.18 -8.38 -29.02
N TRP A 351 9.61 -7.43 -28.19
CA TRP A 351 10.80 -7.55 -27.36
C TRP A 351 10.68 -8.70 -26.37
N LEU A 352 9.54 -8.82 -25.66
CA LEU A 352 9.33 -9.90 -24.69
C LEU A 352 9.24 -11.27 -25.37
N GLN A 353 8.59 -11.35 -26.53
CA GLN A 353 8.56 -12.55 -27.36
C GLN A 353 9.96 -12.98 -27.79
N LYS A 354 10.78 -12.03 -28.27
CA LYS A 354 12.19 -12.29 -28.60
C LYS A 354 12.95 -12.81 -27.39
N LYS A 355 12.86 -12.13 -26.24
CA LYS A 355 13.54 -12.53 -24.99
C LYS A 355 13.14 -13.92 -24.52
N MET A 356 11.87 -14.29 -24.68
CA MET A 356 11.38 -15.64 -24.39
C MET A 356 11.93 -16.69 -25.34
N SER A 357 12.04 -16.38 -26.63
CA SER A 357 12.52 -17.31 -27.65
C SER A 357 14.05 -17.43 -27.77
N GLU A 358 14.82 -16.46 -27.27
CA GLU A 358 16.29 -16.45 -27.32
C GLU A 358 16.85 -17.72 -26.65
N HIS A 359 17.42 -18.64 -27.45
CA HIS A 359 17.96 -19.92 -27.00
C HIS A 359 19.28 -19.72 -26.25
N TYR A 360 19.22 -19.61 -24.93
CA TYR A 360 20.33 -19.97 -24.05
C TYR A 360 19.92 -21.24 -23.30
N TRP A 361 20.77 -22.25 -23.30
CA TRP A 361 20.60 -23.58 -22.68
C TRP A 361 20.43 -23.59 -21.16
N THR A 362 19.98 -22.49 -20.55
CA THR A 362 19.66 -22.45 -19.11
C THR A 362 18.24 -22.96 -18.90
N PRO A 363 18.04 -24.00 -18.06
CA PRO A 363 16.72 -24.43 -17.61
C PRO A 363 15.88 -23.25 -17.09
N GLN A 364 14.55 -23.40 -17.09
CA GLN A 364 13.64 -22.40 -16.49
C GLN A 364 14.19 -21.96 -15.12
N SER A 365 14.38 -20.66 -14.95
CA SER A 365 15.01 -20.11 -13.76
C SER A 365 14.00 -20.10 -12.61
N ASN A 366 14.36 -20.68 -11.46
CA ASN A 366 13.58 -20.54 -10.23
C ASN A 366 13.67 -19.13 -9.61
N VAL A 367 14.48 -18.24 -10.21
CA VAL A 367 14.71 -16.86 -9.76
C VAL A 367 13.76 -15.91 -10.49
N SER A 368 13.00 -15.11 -9.75
CA SER A 368 12.04 -14.15 -10.30
C SER A 368 12.73 -12.86 -10.79
N ASN A 369 12.18 -12.23 -11.82
CA ASN A 369 12.59 -10.88 -12.26
C ASN A 369 12.32 -9.80 -11.19
N GLU A 370 11.43 -10.06 -10.22
CA GLU A 370 11.12 -9.11 -9.15
C GLU A 370 12.10 -9.19 -7.98
N THR A 371 12.77 -10.34 -7.78
CA THR A 371 13.64 -10.57 -6.62
C THR A 371 15.11 -10.74 -7.00
N SER A 372 15.41 -10.93 -8.28
CA SER A 372 16.77 -11.01 -8.77
C SER A 372 17.51 -9.69 -8.60
N THR A 373 18.73 -9.76 -8.07
CA THR A 373 19.67 -8.63 -8.07
C THR A 373 20.33 -8.42 -9.42
N ALA A 374 20.23 -9.39 -10.34
CA ALA A 374 20.75 -9.27 -11.69
C ALA A 374 19.85 -8.36 -12.54
N LYS A 375 20.50 -7.55 -13.39
CA LYS A 375 19.84 -6.70 -14.40
C LYS A 375 19.41 -7.46 -15.66
N THR A 376 19.44 -8.79 -15.60
CA THR A 376 19.15 -9.70 -16.71
C THR A 376 17.76 -10.31 -16.56
N PHE A 377 17.06 -10.37 -17.68
CA PHE A 377 15.75 -10.99 -17.80
C PHE A 377 15.81 -12.49 -17.48
N GLN A 378 14.88 -12.94 -16.66
CA GLN A 378 14.67 -14.33 -16.25
C GLN A 378 13.44 -14.89 -16.96
N ARG A 379 13.58 -16.06 -17.60
CA ARG A 379 12.47 -16.76 -18.27
C ARG A 379 11.67 -17.53 -17.22
N THR A 380 10.50 -17.00 -16.88
CA THR A 380 9.62 -17.57 -15.85
C THR A 380 8.20 -17.74 -16.39
N ILE A 381 7.39 -18.59 -15.73
CA ILE A 381 5.97 -18.78 -16.06
C ILE A 381 5.22 -17.44 -16.02
N SER A 382 5.46 -16.61 -14.99
CA SER A 382 4.87 -15.27 -14.90
C SER A 382 5.18 -14.39 -16.10
N ALA A 383 6.36 -14.53 -16.70
CA ALA A 383 6.74 -13.77 -17.89
C ALA A 383 6.04 -14.29 -19.15
N GLN A 384 5.75 -15.59 -19.21
CA GLN A 384 4.97 -16.21 -20.29
C GLN A 384 3.52 -15.76 -20.22
N ASP A 385 2.92 -15.75 -19.02
CA ASP A 385 1.58 -15.22 -18.80
C ASP A 385 1.50 -13.75 -19.18
N THR A 386 2.50 -12.95 -18.77
CA THR A 386 2.59 -11.53 -19.14
C THR A 386 2.60 -11.35 -20.66
N LEU A 387 3.37 -12.16 -21.39
CA LEU A 387 3.41 -12.12 -22.86
C LEU A 387 2.05 -12.48 -23.48
N ALA A 388 1.39 -13.54 -22.98
CA ALA A 388 0.09 -13.96 -23.46
C ALA A 388 -0.96 -12.87 -23.29
N TYR A 389 -1.04 -12.27 -22.10
CA TYR A 389 -1.97 -11.16 -21.83
C TYR A 389 -1.66 -9.90 -22.66
N ALA A 390 -0.37 -9.54 -22.80
CA ALA A 390 0.02 -8.39 -23.61
C ALA A 390 -0.35 -8.59 -25.09
N THR A 391 -0.17 -9.80 -25.61
CA THR A 391 -0.56 -10.16 -26.99
C THR A 391 -2.07 -10.10 -27.17
N ALA A 392 -2.85 -10.64 -26.22
CA ALA A 392 -4.30 -10.56 -26.25
C ALA A 392 -4.80 -9.11 -26.25
N LEU A 393 -4.19 -8.25 -25.43
CA LEU A 393 -4.53 -6.83 -25.34
C LEU A 393 -4.31 -6.09 -26.67
N LEU A 394 -3.26 -6.41 -27.44
CA LEU A 394 -3.04 -5.86 -28.78
C LEU A 394 -4.10 -6.34 -29.79
N ASN A 395 -4.44 -7.63 -29.76
CA ASN A 395 -5.35 -8.24 -30.73
C ASN A 395 -6.81 -7.78 -30.55
N GLU A 396 -7.23 -7.40 -29.34
CA GLU A 396 -8.58 -6.84 -29.09
C GLU A 396 -8.84 -5.54 -29.90
N LYS A 397 -7.80 -4.80 -30.29
CA LYS A 397 -7.92 -3.62 -31.17
C LYS A 397 -8.24 -4.01 -32.62
N GLU A 398 -7.67 -5.10 -33.11
CA GLU A 398 -7.83 -5.52 -34.51
C GLU A 398 -9.24 -6.03 -34.81
N GLN A 399 -9.93 -6.61 -33.82
CA GLN A 399 -11.32 -7.07 -33.96
C GLN A 399 -12.36 -5.95 -33.89
N SER A 400 -12.08 -4.85 -33.18
CA SER A 400 -13.01 -3.72 -33.06
C SER A 400 -13.02 -2.78 -34.29
N GLY A 401 -12.03 -2.91 -35.19
CA GLY A 401 -11.95 -2.18 -36.45
C GLY A 401 -12.52 -2.90 -37.69
N SER A 402 -13.02 -4.13 -37.55
CA SER A 402 -13.51 -4.94 -38.67
C SER A 402 -15.03 -5.11 -38.61
N SER A 403 -15.75 -4.02 -38.85
CA SER A 403 -17.19 -4.06 -39.19
C SER A 403 -17.49 -3.05 -40.29
N ASN A 404 -16.94 -3.30 -41.48
CA ASN A 404 -17.49 -2.74 -42.71
C ASN A 404 -18.15 -3.87 -43.51
N GLY A 405 -19.40 -3.62 -43.86
CA GLY A 405 -20.40 -4.60 -44.23
C GLY A 405 -20.09 -5.45 -45.45
N SER A 406 -20.43 -6.73 -45.33
CA SER A 406 -20.83 -7.57 -46.44
C SER A 406 -22.35 -7.75 -46.34
N ASP A 407 -23.05 -6.88 -47.07
CA ASP A 407 -24.44 -7.03 -47.43
C ASP A 407 -24.55 -8.22 -48.41
N GLY A 408 -25.49 -9.13 -48.18
CA GLY A 408 -25.70 -10.28 -49.07
C GLY A 408 -26.26 -11.52 -48.40
N SER A 409 -27.58 -11.56 -48.17
CA SER A 409 -28.33 -12.81 -48.08
C SER A 409 -29.67 -12.63 -48.75
N PRO A 410 -30.02 -13.41 -49.78
CA PRO A 410 -31.40 -13.65 -50.11
C PRO A 410 -31.89 -14.91 -49.38
N ALA A 411 -33.08 -14.77 -48.82
CA ALA A 411 -33.87 -15.80 -48.18
C ALA A 411 -34.20 -16.97 -49.14
N ASN A 412 -34.45 -18.15 -48.57
CA ASN A 412 -35.47 -19.03 -49.12
C ASN A 412 -36.14 -19.88 -48.02
N GLU A 413 -37.45 -19.75 -47.93
CA GLU A 413 -38.37 -20.58 -47.13
C GLU A 413 -38.76 -21.85 -47.91
N ASN A 414 -38.89 -22.98 -47.21
CA ASN A 414 -39.96 -24.00 -47.32
C ASN A 414 -39.52 -25.26 -46.56
N SER A 415 -40.12 -25.63 -45.43
CA SER A 415 -41.46 -26.21 -45.18
C SER A 415 -41.58 -27.72 -45.44
N ASP A 416 -41.98 -28.42 -44.36
CA ASP A 416 -42.60 -29.75 -44.23
C ASP A 416 -41.88 -31.04 -44.66
N ARG A 417 -41.59 -31.92 -43.67
CA ARG A 417 -42.40 -33.16 -43.45
C ARG A 417 -42.02 -33.93 -42.19
N SER A 418 -43.06 -34.46 -41.56
CA SER A 418 -43.12 -35.18 -40.28
C SER A 418 -42.91 -36.71 -40.40
N LEU A 419 -42.59 -37.32 -39.25
CA LEU A 419 -42.79 -38.71 -38.82
C LEU A 419 -41.92 -39.84 -39.40
N ARG A 420 -41.07 -40.43 -38.54
CA ARG A 420 -41.21 -41.84 -38.11
C ARG A 420 -40.38 -42.24 -36.88
N GLN A 421 -41.12 -42.71 -35.88
CA GLN A 421 -40.86 -43.65 -34.77
C GLN A 421 -39.63 -44.57 -34.83
N GLY A 422 -39.05 -44.86 -33.65
CA GLY A 422 -38.23 -46.04 -33.39
C GLY A 422 -37.38 -45.96 -32.11
N SER A 423 -37.93 -46.49 -31.02
CA SER A 423 -37.34 -46.70 -29.69
C SER A 423 -36.29 -47.81 -29.63
N GLU A 424 -35.27 -47.69 -28.77
CA GLU A 424 -34.96 -48.63 -27.65
C GLU A 424 -33.56 -48.35 -27.07
N SER A 425 -33.50 -48.23 -25.74
CA SER A 425 -32.26 -48.36 -24.95
C SER A 425 -32.14 -49.79 -24.43
N PRO A 426 -30.92 -50.24 -24.09
CA PRO A 426 -30.79 -50.88 -22.78
C PRO A 426 -29.56 -50.41 -21.98
N MET A 427 -29.79 -50.20 -20.67
CA MET A 427 -28.77 -50.23 -19.62
C MET A 427 -28.29 -51.66 -19.37
N MET A 428 -27.01 -51.84 -19.05
CA MET A 428 -26.55 -52.94 -18.19
C MET A 428 -25.48 -52.44 -17.21
N LEU A 429 -25.77 -52.64 -15.92
CA LEU A 429 -24.84 -52.58 -14.79
C LEU A 429 -23.81 -53.70 -14.87
N GLY A 430 -22.65 -53.49 -14.24
CA GLY A 430 -21.69 -54.54 -13.90
C GLY A 430 -20.51 -53.99 -13.10
N ASP A 431 -20.55 -54.22 -11.79
CA ASP A 431 -19.68 -53.70 -10.74
C ASP A 431 -18.20 -54.16 -10.74
N SER A 432 -17.35 -53.22 -10.30
CA SER A 432 -16.33 -53.32 -9.24
C SER A 432 -15.50 -54.59 -9.05
N LYS A 433 -14.16 -54.45 -9.16
CA LYS A 433 -13.26 -54.89 -8.07
C LYS A 433 -11.88 -54.21 -8.12
N SER A 434 -11.58 -53.57 -7.00
CA SER A 434 -10.26 -53.27 -6.43
C SER A 434 -9.40 -54.52 -6.30
N ASP A 435 -8.07 -54.36 -6.35
CA ASP A 435 -7.14 -55.03 -5.42
C ASP A 435 -5.86 -54.19 -5.29
N LEU A 436 -5.67 -53.68 -4.07
CA LEU A 436 -4.41 -53.29 -3.44
C LEU A 436 -3.82 -54.55 -2.81
N GLU A 437 -2.49 -54.67 -2.82
CA GLU A 437 -1.60 -55.41 -1.89
C GLU A 437 -0.22 -55.46 -2.56
N ASP A 438 0.95 -55.44 -1.93
CA ASP A 438 1.47 -55.09 -0.60
C ASP A 438 3.02 -55.19 -0.78
N VAL A 439 3.82 -54.24 -0.28
CA VAL A 439 4.77 -54.38 0.86
C VAL A 439 6.01 -55.28 0.63
N ASP A 440 7.16 -54.67 0.96
CA ASP A 440 8.51 -55.17 1.33
C ASP A 440 9.52 -55.68 0.27
N SER A 441 10.58 -54.88 0.09
CA SER A 441 12.00 -55.25 0.26
C SER A 441 12.88 -54.00 0.42
#